data_AF-A0A0M8MU24-F1
#
_entry.id   AF-A0A0M8MU24-F1
#
_cell.length_a   1.000
_cell.length_b   1.000
_cell.length_c   1.000
_cell.angle_alpha   90.00
_cell.angle_beta   90.00
_cell.angle_gamma   90.00
#
_symmetry.space_group_name_H-M   'P 1'
#
loop_
_entity.id
_entity.type
_entity.pdbx_description
1 polymer ?
#
loop_
_entity_poly.entity_id
_entity_poly.type
_entity_poly.pdbx_seq_one_letter_code
_entity_poly.pdbx_strand_id
1 'polypeptide(L)'
;MWRTLLRAHAQAHDWDLLDEALRTSAAAQATSLVDMYRYLLLRLQHAPHSRDSHTEVNAILVQMRRSGTKLDDATLARLLHALAAPVRYALASHASSAELAMIIAPVQRMLDAFFEWLCHHNPTSPSATKHTSLHIYQASIAELLELEMFLLSALHTSKAKDLHKLRKACAPFPRNASTERIRTKLALVAEALQGKEGRYDRVKISLDAMSGQFRDATTSLRAWMDRDASPAAVYAQRRALVTLFSQACRASRSRRLEPMLQTLALGSNPTLWEDRQGYVTGAPTLVRLWTRFIGAWVHGVAVRRGKRARMAAMHDPYGWPIMEQALPLLQVTASQIPGPWTPVWDHPERCRALVAAIRSSPPSDTTSQRVKHMETCLEAMRVPPRIHRWIQRAIDMPVTTTTPPTR
;
A
#
# COMPACT_ATOMS: atom_id res chain seq x y z
N MET A 1 5.35 5.26 38.92
CA MET A 1 5.21 3.81 39.17
C MET A 1 4.15 3.17 38.27
N TRP A 2 2.86 3.50 38.41
CA TRP A 2 1.77 2.91 37.59
C TRP A 2 1.99 2.98 36.07
N ARG A 3 2.36 4.14 35.53
CA ARG A 3 2.68 4.28 34.08
C ARG A 3 3.81 3.34 33.63
N THR A 4 4.77 3.05 34.50
CA THR A 4 5.90 2.16 34.19
C THR A 4 5.44 0.71 34.17
N LEU A 5 4.60 0.29 35.13
CA LEU A 5 3.98 -1.04 35.16
C LEU A 5 3.10 -1.25 33.93
N LEU A 6 2.23 -0.30 33.59
CA LEU A 6 1.38 -0.37 32.40
C LEU A 6 2.20 -0.45 31.11
N ARG A 7 3.33 0.27 31.00
CA ARG A 7 4.27 0.12 29.87
C ARG A 7 4.89 -1.27 29.82
N ALA A 8 5.33 -1.80 30.96
CA ALA A 8 5.97 -3.10 31.01
C ALA A 8 5.01 -4.21 30.55
N HIS A 9 3.77 -4.23 31.06
CA HIS A 9 2.76 -5.19 30.61
C HIS A 9 2.38 -5.00 29.14
N ALA A 10 2.24 -3.76 28.66
CA ALA A 10 1.98 -3.49 27.25
C ALA A 10 3.11 -3.94 26.32
N GLN A 11 4.38 -3.81 26.74
CA GLN A 11 5.56 -4.29 26.00
C GLN A 11 5.67 -5.81 26.02
N ALA A 12 5.30 -6.44 27.13
CA ALA A 12 5.24 -7.90 27.26
C ALA A 12 4.02 -8.52 26.56
N HIS A 13 3.10 -7.71 26.05
CA HIS A 13 1.81 -8.13 25.49
C HIS A 13 0.94 -8.94 26.48
N ASP A 14 1.09 -8.66 27.77
CA ASP A 14 0.27 -9.26 28.83
C ASP A 14 -0.99 -8.42 29.05
N TRP A 15 -2.00 -8.70 28.22
CA TRP A 15 -3.22 -7.88 28.15
C TRP A 15 -4.12 -8.05 29.37
N ASP A 16 -4.14 -9.23 29.98
CA ASP A 16 -4.99 -9.51 31.15
C ASP A 16 -4.47 -8.75 32.38
N LEU A 17 -3.15 -8.79 32.62
CA LEU A 17 -2.53 -7.98 33.68
C LEU A 17 -2.59 -6.48 33.37
N LEU A 18 -2.51 -6.09 32.10
CA LEU A 18 -2.72 -4.69 31.71
C LEU A 18 -4.14 -4.22 32.07
N ASP A 19 -5.17 -5.01 31.78
CA ASP A 19 -6.56 -4.69 32.11
C ASP A 19 -6.81 -4.64 33.62
N GLU A 20 -6.22 -5.56 34.38
CA GLU A 20 -6.26 -5.54 35.84
C GLU A 20 -5.56 -4.29 36.40
N ALA A 21 -4.35 -3.99 35.94
CA ALA A 21 -3.62 -2.79 36.36
C ALA A 21 -4.35 -1.50 35.98
N LEU A 22 -5.03 -1.46 34.83
CA LEU A 22 -5.88 -0.33 34.43
C LEU A 22 -7.09 -0.17 35.35
N ARG A 23 -7.82 -1.25 35.67
CA ARG A 23 -8.96 -1.20 36.60
C ARG A 23 -8.53 -0.75 38.00
N THR A 24 -7.45 -1.34 38.52
CA THR A 24 -6.94 -1.04 39.86
C THR A 24 -6.41 0.39 39.95
N SER A 25 -5.66 0.85 38.95
CA SER A 25 -5.14 2.23 38.93
C SER A 25 -6.25 3.27 38.73
N ALA A 26 -7.29 2.96 37.95
CA ALA A 26 -8.45 3.82 37.79
C ALA A 26 -9.25 3.96 39.10
N ALA A 27 -9.51 2.83 39.79
CA ALA A 27 -10.19 2.82 41.09
C ALA A 27 -9.41 3.61 42.15
N ALA A 28 -8.09 3.52 42.13
CA ALA A 28 -7.19 4.28 43.00
C ALA A 28 -6.98 5.75 42.57
N GLN A 29 -7.59 6.20 41.46
CA GLN A 29 -7.37 7.51 40.85
C GLN A 29 -5.88 7.82 40.58
N ALA A 30 -5.06 6.77 40.42
CA ALA A 30 -3.61 6.87 40.32
C ALA A 30 -3.11 7.04 38.88
N THR A 31 -4.02 6.94 37.91
CA THR A 31 -3.77 7.12 36.47
C THR A 31 -4.74 8.13 35.89
N SER A 32 -4.24 8.98 34.99
CA SER A 32 -5.09 9.93 34.28
C SER A 32 -5.99 9.20 33.26
N LEU A 33 -7.17 9.75 32.98
CA LEU A 33 -8.07 9.23 31.94
C LEU A 33 -7.36 9.14 30.57
N VAL A 34 -6.46 10.08 30.27
CA VAL A 34 -5.67 10.06 29.03
C VAL A 34 -4.72 8.85 28.98
N ASP A 35 -4.07 8.53 30.09
CA ASP A 35 -3.22 7.33 30.17
C ASP A 35 -4.05 6.06 30.03
N MET A 36 -5.21 6.00 30.68
CA MET A 36 -6.13 4.87 30.55
C MET A 36 -6.53 4.64 29.09
N TYR A 37 -6.98 5.69 28.40
CA TYR A 37 -7.33 5.60 26.98
C TYR A 37 -6.13 5.15 26.14
N ARG A 38 -4.91 5.64 26.42
CA ARG A 38 -3.71 5.26 25.67
C ARG A 38 -3.39 3.77 25.77
N TYR A 39 -3.46 3.18 26.96
CA TYR A 39 -3.16 1.75 27.13
C TYR A 39 -4.31 0.85 26.66
N LEU A 40 -5.56 1.28 26.83
CA LEU A 40 -6.71 0.55 26.29
C LEU A 40 -6.69 0.53 24.75
N LEU A 41 -6.23 1.62 24.13
CA LEU A 41 -5.98 1.67 22.68
C LEU A 41 -4.83 0.78 22.23
N LEU A 42 -3.72 0.73 22.99
CA LEU A 42 -2.61 -0.18 22.70
C LEU A 42 -3.08 -1.63 22.75
N ARG A 43 -3.86 -1.99 23.78
CA ARG A 43 -4.48 -3.31 23.88
C ARG A 43 -5.35 -3.61 22.66
N LEU A 44 -6.30 -2.73 22.32
CA LEU A 44 -7.21 -2.92 21.19
C LEU A 44 -6.51 -3.10 19.83
N GLN A 45 -5.34 -2.48 19.64
CA GLN A 45 -4.55 -2.63 18.42
C GLN A 45 -3.85 -3.98 18.30
N HIS A 46 -3.53 -4.61 19.42
CA HIS A 46 -2.65 -5.78 19.47
C HIS A 46 -3.31 -7.05 20.02
N ALA A 47 -4.47 -6.96 20.66
CA ALA A 47 -5.21 -8.10 21.19
C ALA A 47 -6.06 -8.76 20.06
N PRO A 48 -5.73 -9.99 19.65
CA PRO A 48 -6.35 -10.65 18.48
C PRO A 48 -7.78 -11.17 18.71
N HIS A 49 -8.40 -10.92 19.87
CA HIS A 49 -9.66 -11.56 20.28
C HIS A 49 -10.82 -10.62 20.67
N SER A 50 -10.64 -9.30 20.64
CA SER A 50 -11.76 -8.38 20.88
C SER A 50 -12.68 -8.32 19.65
N ARG A 51 -13.68 -9.21 19.60
CA ARG A 51 -14.79 -9.15 18.62
C ARG A 51 -15.60 -7.84 18.74
N ASP A 52 -15.48 -7.16 19.88
CA ASP A 52 -16.25 -5.96 20.24
C ASP A 52 -15.39 -4.68 20.30
N SER A 53 -14.27 -4.63 19.60
CA SER A 53 -13.38 -3.45 19.51
C SER A 53 -14.13 -2.15 19.18
N HIS A 54 -15.17 -2.19 18.35
CA HIS A 54 -16.01 -1.04 18.05
C HIS A 54 -16.85 -0.58 19.28
N THR A 55 -17.36 -1.51 20.08
CA THR A 55 -18.08 -1.23 21.33
C THR A 55 -17.14 -0.60 22.36
N GLU A 56 -15.93 -1.15 22.50
CA GLU A 56 -14.91 -0.61 23.40
C GLU A 56 -14.46 0.80 22.98
N VAL A 57 -14.21 1.02 21.69
CA VAL A 57 -13.88 2.36 21.18
C VAL A 57 -15.06 3.33 21.36
N ASN A 58 -16.30 2.87 21.15
CA ASN A 58 -17.47 3.71 21.39
C ASN A 58 -17.61 4.08 22.87
N ALA A 59 -17.32 3.16 23.79
CA ALA A 59 -17.30 3.43 25.22
C ALA A 59 -16.26 4.50 25.58
N ILE A 60 -15.05 4.44 24.99
CA ILE A 60 -14.02 5.49 25.12
C ILE A 60 -14.57 6.84 24.64
N LEU A 61 -15.16 6.90 23.45
CA LEU A 61 -15.70 8.15 22.87
C LEU A 61 -16.84 8.74 23.73
N VAL A 62 -17.73 7.89 24.26
CA VAL A 62 -18.80 8.30 25.17
C VAL A 62 -18.22 8.83 26.49
N GLN A 63 -17.22 8.15 27.05
CA GLN A 63 -16.58 8.59 28.29
C GLN A 63 -15.83 9.91 28.10
N MET A 64 -15.11 10.09 26.99
CA MET A 64 -14.48 11.37 26.63
C MET A 64 -15.51 12.50 26.53
N ARG A 65 -16.67 12.24 25.91
CA ARG A 65 -17.75 13.23 25.81
C ARG A 65 -18.31 13.61 27.19
N ARG A 66 -18.43 12.65 28.11
CA ARG A 66 -18.91 12.88 29.48
C ARG A 66 -17.88 13.60 30.36
N SER A 67 -16.61 13.23 30.26
CA SER A 67 -15.54 13.78 31.10
C SER A 67 -14.95 15.09 30.57
N GLY A 68 -15.28 15.48 29.34
CA GLY A 68 -14.66 16.62 28.65
C GLY A 68 -13.18 16.41 28.30
N THR A 69 -12.64 15.22 28.56
CA THR A 69 -11.22 14.91 28.32
C THR A 69 -10.96 14.78 26.83
N LYS A 70 -10.01 15.55 26.32
CA LYS A 70 -9.62 15.54 24.91
C LYS A 70 -8.36 14.71 24.73
N LEU A 71 -8.38 13.84 23.73
CA LEU A 71 -7.18 13.18 23.23
C LEU A 71 -6.47 14.10 22.24
N ASP A 72 -5.15 14.00 22.20
CA ASP A 72 -4.36 14.64 21.15
C ASP A 72 -4.62 13.98 19.79
N ASP A 73 -4.28 14.68 18.72
CA ASP A 73 -4.50 14.23 17.34
C ASP A 73 -3.81 12.89 17.04
N ALA A 74 -2.62 12.66 17.62
CA ALA A 74 -1.89 11.41 17.45
C ALA A 74 -2.61 10.22 18.11
N THR A 75 -3.22 10.41 19.28
CA THR A 75 -3.94 9.34 20.00
C THR A 75 -5.30 9.08 19.36
N LEU A 76 -5.98 10.11 18.86
CA LEU A 76 -7.20 9.94 18.07
C LEU A 76 -6.96 9.18 16.76
N ALA A 77 -5.89 9.49 16.04
CA ALA A 77 -5.48 8.73 14.86
C ALA A 77 -5.23 7.23 15.18
N ARG A 78 -4.61 6.93 16.33
CA ARG A 78 -4.44 5.55 16.82
C ARG A 78 -5.76 4.86 17.15
N LEU A 79 -6.72 5.60 17.69
CA LEU A 79 -8.07 5.09 17.97
C LEU A 79 -8.79 4.68 16.69
N LEU A 80 -8.67 5.48 15.63
CA LEU A 80 -9.20 5.11 14.32
C LEU A 80 -8.55 3.82 13.78
N HIS A 81 -7.23 3.65 13.93
CA HIS A 81 -6.58 2.40 13.54
C HIS A 81 -7.10 1.16 14.27
N ALA A 82 -7.48 1.27 15.55
CA ALA A 82 -8.04 0.16 16.32
C ALA A 82 -9.38 -0.33 15.73
N LEU A 83 -10.19 0.58 15.18
CA LEU A 83 -11.45 0.23 14.51
C LEU A 83 -11.25 -0.64 13.26
N ALA A 84 -10.05 -0.66 12.67
CA ALA A 84 -9.73 -1.51 11.52
C ALA A 84 -9.47 -2.97 11.90
N ALA A 85 -9.12 -3.26 13.16
CA ALA A 85 -8.74 -4.60 13.63
C ALA A 85 -9.77 -5.70 13.29
N PRO A 86 -11.08 -5.56 13.57
CA PRO A 86 -12.06 -6.61 13.31
C PRO A 86 -12.21 -6.90 11.81
N VAL A 87 -12.11 -5.86 10.97
CA VAL A 87 -12.18 -5.97 9.50
C VAL A 87 -10.93 -6.67 8.96
N ARG A 88 -9.74 -6.34 9.47
CA ARG A 88 -8.47 -7.01 9.12
C ARG A 88 -8.51 -8.49 9.46
N TYR A 89 -9.02 -8.82 10.65
CA TYR A 89 -9.20 -10.21 11.08
C TYR A 89 -10.16 -10.96 10.13
N ALA A 90 -11.34 -10.40 9.88
CA ALA A 90 -12.32 -11.01 8.97
C ALA A 90 -11.74 -11.25 7.56
N LEU A 91 -10.97 -10.29 7.02
CA LEU A 91 -10.27 -10.46 5.74
C LEU A 91 -9.24 -11.60 5.77
N ALA A 92 -8.47 -11.70 6.86
CA ALA A 92 -7.47 -12.74 7.06
C ALA A 92 -8.13 -14.13 7.16
N SER A 93 -9.27 -14.21 7.84
CA SER A 93 -10.12 -15.41 7.95
C SER A 93 -10.95 -15.69 6.69
N HIS A 94 -10.78 -14.92 5.62
CA HIS A 94 -11.48 -15.08 4.35
C HIS A 94 -13.01 -15.01 4.45
N ALA A 95 -13.52 -14.16 5.34
CA ALA A 95 -14.95 -13.88 5.48
C ALA A 95 -15.59 -13.49 4.13
N SER A 96 -16.81 -13.96 3.92
CA SER A 96 -17.63 -13.63 2.75
C SER A 96 -17.94 -12.13 2.70
N SER A 97 -18.35 -11.64 1.54
CA SER A 97 -18.71 -10.23 1.38
C SER A 97 -19.88 -9.81 2.27
N ALA A 98 -20.83 -10.70 2.54
CA ALA A 98 -21.97 -10.45 3.42
C ALA A 98 -21.56 -10.32 4.90
N GLU A 99 -20.74 -11.24 5.40
CA GLU A 99 -20.18 -11.18 6.76
C GLU A 99 -19.31 -9.93 6.94
N LEU A 100 -18.49 -9.62 5.93
CA LEU A 100 -17.64 -8.45 5.98
C LEU A 100 -18.46 -7.15 5.99
N ALA A 101 -19.57 -7.08 5.26
CA ALA A 101 -20.47 -5.93 5.30
C ALA A 101 -21.09 -5.72 6.70
N MET A 102 -21.47 -6.81 7.38
CA MET A 102 -21.98 -6.76 8.76
C MET A 102 -20.94 -6.21 9.75
N ILE A 103 -19.67 -6.58 9.59
CA ILE A 103 -18.56 -6.10 10.43
C ILE A 103 -18.17 -4.66 10.10
N ILE A 104 -18.21 -4.27 8.82
CA ILE A 104 -17.87 -2.91 8.37
C ILE A 104 -18.92 -1.89 8.80
N ALA A 105 -20.21 -2.23 8.75
CA ALA A 105 -21.31 -1.30 9.03
C ALA A 105 -21.19 -0.54 10.37
N PRO A 106 -20.93 -1.18 11.53
CA PRO A 106 -20.75 -0.45 12.79
C PRO A 106 -19.51 0.46 12.77
N VAL A 107 -18.40 0.00 12.19
CA VAL A 107 -17.19 0.80 12.04
C VAL A 107 -17.48 2.06 11.20
N GLN A 108 -18.15 1.90 10.06
CA GLN A 108 -18.48 3.01 9.17
C GLN A 108 -19.35 4.07 9.88
N ARG A 109 -20.37 3.64 10.65
CA ARG A 109 -21.20 4.57 11.44
C ARG A 109 -20.38 5.38 12.45
N MET A 110 -19.39 4.75 13.08
CA MET A 110 -18.49 5.45 14.00
C MET A 110 -17.60 6.47 13.29
N LEU A 111 -17.08 6.13 12.10
CA LEU A 111 -16.31 7.08 11.29
C LEU A 111 -17.16 8.27 10.86
N ASP A 112 -18.42 8.03 10.51
CA ASP A 112 -19.34 9.11 10.14
C ASP A 112 -19.61 10.05 11.31
N ALA A 113 -19.95 9.50 12.48
CA ALA A 113 -20.15 10.28 13.70
C ALA A 113 -18.88 11.03 14.13
N PHE A 114 -17.71 10.41 13.95
CA PHE A 114 -16.43 11.06 14.25
C PHE A 114 -16.11 12.19 13.28
N PHE A 115 -16.39 12.02 11.99
CA PHE A 115 -16.22 13.06 10.98
C PHE A 115 -17.16 14.24 11.24
N GLU A 116 -18.45 13.98 11.51
CA GLU A 116 -19.40 15.02 11.90
C GLU A 116 -18.95 15.77 13.15
N TRP A 117 -18.48 15.04 14.17
CA TRP A 117 -17.92 15.63 15.38
C TRP A 117 -16.73 16.55 15.07
N LEU A 118 -15.81 16.12 14.21
CA LEU A 118 -14.69 16.94 13.76
C LEU A 118 -15.15 18.20 13.02
N CYS A 119 -16.17 18.11 12.15
CA CYS A 119 -16.71 19.25 11.41
C CYS A 119 -17.51 20.23 12.29
N HIS A 120 -18.19 19.76 13.34
CA HIS A 120 -19.10 20.57 14.16
C HIS A 120 -18.52 21.02 15.51
N HIS A 121 -17.25 20.70 15.82
CA HIS A 121 -16.66 21.07 17.10
C HIS A 121 -16.26 22.56 17.18
N ASN A 122 -17.10 23.34 17.88
CA ASN A 122 -16.78 24.69 18.35
C ASN A 122 -17.53 24.99 19.67
N PRO A 123 -16.96 24.75 20.88
CA PRO A 123 -17.75 24.85 22.10
C PRO A 123 -17.99 26.27 22.66
N THR A 124 -17.30 27.33 22.23
CA THR A 124 -17.35 28.60 23.01
C THR A 124 -17.13 29.93 22.27
N SER A 125 -17.26 30.05 20.94
CA SER A 125 -17.14 31.38 20.32
C SER A 125 -18.14 31.63 19.18
N PRO A 126 -19.04 32.63 19.31
CA PRO A 126 -19.92 33.10 18.23
C PRO A 126 -19.17 33.74 17.03
N SER A 127 -17.84 33.93 17.13
CA SER A 127 -17.02 34.54 16.07
C SER A 127 -15.99 33.60 15.44
N ALA A 128 -15.93 32.33 15.87
CA ALA A 128 -14.93 31.39 15.33
C ALA A 128 -15.44 30.72 14.04
N THR A 129 -14.72 30.99 12.95
CA THR A 129 -14.82 30.35 11.64
C THR A 129 -15.11 28.84 11.74
N LYS A 130 -16.09 28.36 10.96
CA LYS A 130 -16.69 27.00 10.95
C LYS A 130 -15.73 25.78 10.88
N HIS A 131 -14.41 25.96 10.91
CA HIS A 131 -13.42 24.91 10.64
C HIS A 131 -12.25 24.82 11.65
N THR A 132 -12.33 25.47 12.82
CA THR A 132 -11.20 25.56 13.77
C THR A 132 -10.69 24.20 14.26
N SER A 133 -11.57 23.21 14.40
CA SER A 133 -11.24 21.84 14.84
C SER A 133 -10.51 21.00 13.78
N LEU A 134 -10.79 21.22 12.49
CA LEU A 134 -10.13 20.47 11.41
C LEU A 134 -8.63 20.78 11.35
N HIS A 135 -8.24 22.02 11.64
CA HIS A 135 -6.83 22.42 11.70
C HIS A 135 -6.06 21.76 12.85
N ILE A 136 -6.74 21.37 13.92
CA ILE A 136 -6.15 20.74 15.11
C ILE A 136 -5.96 19.24 14.90
N TYR A 137 -6.88 18.59 14.18
CA TYR A 137 -6.97 17.12 14.09
C TYR A 137 -6.58 16.55 12.71
N GLN A 138 -5.50 17.08 12.12
CA GLN A 138 -5.11 16.76 10.74
C GLN A 138 -4.70 15.29 10.55
N ALA A 139 -4.03 14.67 11.53
CA ALA A 139 -3.70 13.25 11.49
C ALA A 139 -4.95 12.39 11.53
N SER A 140 -5.85 12.69 12.45
CA SER A 140 -7.08 11.92 12.65
C SER A 140 -7.97 11.96 11.41
N ILE A 141 -8.10 13.12 10.76
CA ILE A 141 -8.88 13.24 9.52
C ILE A 141 -8.28 12.40 8.40
N ALA A 142 -6.96 12.50 8.19
CA ALA A 142 -6.29 11.71 7.15
C ALA A 142 -6.44 10.20 7.40
N GLU A 143 -6.24 9.74 8.65
CA GLU A 143 -6.39 8.33 9.00
C GLU A 143 -7.85 7.85 8.94
N LEU A 144 -8.83 8.73 9.21
CA LEU A 144 -10.24 8.42 9.00
C LEU A 144 -10.53 8.15 7.52
N LEU A 145 -10.09 9.04 6.63
CA LEU A 145 -10.31 8.88 5.19
C LEU A 145 -9.59 7.64 4.64
N GLU A 146 -8.37 7.35 5.13
CA GLU A 146 -7.66 6.12 4.79
C GLU A 146 -8.36 4.87 5.27
N LEU A 147 -8.94 4.92 6.46
CA LEU A 147 -9.71 3.82 6.98
C LEU A 147 -10.96 3.59 6.13
N GLU A 148 -11.71 4.62 5.76
CA GLU A 148 -12.87 4.47 4.87
C GLU A 148 -12.49 3.84 3.52
N MET A 149 -11.39 4.29 2.91
CA MET A 149 -10.85 3.66 1.69
C MET A 149 -10.48 2.20 1.92
N PHE A 150 -9.88 1.87 3.07
CA PHE A 150 -9.57 0.49 3.43
C PHE A 150 -10.84 -0.36 3.56
N LEU A 151 -11.89 0.12 4.24
CA LEU A 151 -13.17 -0.58 4.39
C LEU A 151 -13.80 -0.86 3.02
N LEU A 152 -13.85 0.15 2.14
CA LEU A 152 -14.37 -0.01 0.78
C LEU A 152 -13.55 -1.02 -0.02
N SER A 153 -12.22 -0.92 0.03
CA SER A 153 -11.31 -1.85 -0.66
C SER A 153 -11.45 -3.28 -0.13
N ALA A 154 -11.63 -3.46 1.18
CA ALA A 154 -11.85 -4.74 1.83
C ALA A 154 -13.12 -5.41 1.30
N LEU A 155 -14.23 -4.67 1.31
CA LEU A 155 -15.52 -5.13 0.81
C LEU A 155 -15.47 -5.49 -0.67
N HIS A 156 -14.86 -4.63 -1.50
CA HIS A 156 -14.69 -4.88 -2.94
C HIS A 156 -13.85 -6.13 -3.20
N THR A 157 -12.75 -6.32 -2.45
CA THR A 157 -11.88 -7.48 -2.59
C THR A 157 -12.60 -8.78 -2.23
N SER A 158 -13.39 -8.78 -1.14
CA SER A 158 -14.19 -9.95 -0.77
C SER A 158 -15.28 -10.24 -1.81
N LYS A 159 -16.00 -9.21 -2.27
CA LYS A 159 -17.00 -9.34 -3.34
C LYS A 159 -16.41 -9.88 -4.64
N ALA A 160 -15.22 -9.43 -5.03
CA ALA A 160 -14.53 -9.93 -6.21
C ALA A 160 -14.16 -11.41 -6.07
N LYS A 161 -13.73 -11.85 -4.87
CA LYS A 161 -13.47 -13.27 -4.58
C LYS A 161 -14.75 -14.11 -4.67
N ASP A 162 -15.85 -13.65 -4.09
CA ASP A 162 -17.15 -14.35 -4.13
C ASP A 162 -17.66 -14.48 -5.57
N LEU A 163 -17.60 -13.40 -6.36
CA LEU A 163 -17.96 -13.43 -7.78
C LEU A 163 -17.04 -14.36 -8.59
N HIS A 164 -15.74 -14.39 -8.28
CA HIS A 164 -14.80 -15.28 -8.94
C HIS A 164 -15.12 -16.76 -8.67
N LYS A 165 -15.47 -17.13 -7.43
CA LYS A 165 -15.95 -18.49 -7.09
C LYS A 165 -17.18 -18.88 -7.91
N LEU A 166 -18.07 -17.91 -8.15
CA LEU A 166 -19.26 -18.07 -8.99
C LEU A 166 -19.00 -17.91 -10.50
N ARG A 167 -17.74 -17.75 -10.92
CA ARG A 167 -17.32 -17.50 -12.32
C ARG A 167 -18.01 -16.29 -12.97
N LYS A 168 -18.41 -15.30 -12.17
CA LYS A 168 -19.03 -14.05 -12.64
C LYS A 168 -17.96 -12.97 -12.83
N ALA A 169 -18.16 -12.11 -13.82
CA ALA A 169 -17.30 -10.95 -14.05
C ALA A 169 -17.38 -9.98 -12.87
N CYS A 170 -16.24 -9.44 -12.46
CA CYS A 170 -16.15 -8.36 -11.47
C CYS A 170 -15.26 -7.25 -12.03
N ALA A 171 -15.67 -6.00 -11.83
CA ALA A 171 -14.82 -4.86 -12.14
C ALA A 171 -13.55 -4.91 -11.25
N PRO A 172 -12.38 -4.54 -11.77
CA PRO A 172 -11.13 -4.55 -11.00
C PRO A 172 -11.14 -3.52 -9.86
N PHE A 173 -11.93 -2.46 -10.02
CA PHE A 173 -12.03 -1.34 -9.08
C PHE A 173 -13.48 -1.13 -8.61
N PRO A 174 -13.68 -0.58 -7.39
CA PRO A 174 -15.00 -0.12 -6.95
C PRO A 174 -15.55 0.95 -7.90
N ARG A 175 -16.88 1.06 -7.97
CA ARG A 175 -17.56 2.05 -8.82
C ARG A 175 -17.36 3.46 -8.24
N ASN A 176 -17.36 4.49 -9.11
CA ASN A 176 -17.24 5.90 -8.69
C ASN A 176 -18.29 6.29 -7.64
N ALA A 177 -19.53 5.83 -7.78
CA ALA A 177 -20.58 6.08 -6.79
C ALA A 177 -20.23 5.55 -5.38
N SER A 178 -19.40 4.51 -5.29
CA SER A 178 -18.92 3.98 -4.01
C SER A 178 -17.79 4.80 -3.39
N THR A 179 -17.08 5.61 -4.17
CA THR A 179 -16.00 6.49 -3.70
C THR A 179 -16.46 7.92 -3.47
N GLU A 180 -17.63 8.31 -3.99
CA GLU A 180 -18.16 9.68 -3.94
C GLU A 180 -18.22 10.24 -2.52
N ARG A 181 -18.70 9.45 -1.56
CA ARG A 181 -18.76 9.87 -0.15
C ARG A 181 -17.39 10.30 0.40
N ILE A 182 -16.35 9.52 0.09
CA ILE A 182 -14.98 9.80 0.53
C ILE A 182 -14.45 11.04 -0.22
N ARG A 183 -14.78 11.19 -1.52
CA ARG A 183 -14.43 12.37 -2.31
C ARG A 183 -15.04 13.63 -1.72
N THR A 184 -16.32 13.61 -1.32
CA THR A 184 -16.99 14.75 -0.68
C THR A 184 -16.31 15.12 0.65
N LYS A 185 -16.03 14.14 1.52
CA LYS A 185 -15.32 14.40 2.79
C LYS A 185 -13.93 15.00 2.54
N LEU A 186 -13.18 14.45 1.58
CA LEU A 186 -11.86 14.95 1.20
C LEU A 186 -11.92 16.38 0.65
N ALA A 187 -12.92 16.73 -0.17
CA ALA A 187 -13.10 18.07 -0.69
C ALA A 187 -13.38 19.10 0.42
N LEU A 188 -14.28 18.77 1.35
CA LEU A 188 -14.57 19.61 2.52
C LEU A 188 -13.33 19.87 3.38
N VAL A 189 -12.52 18.83 3.59
CA VAL A 189 -11.28 18.93 4.36
C VAL A 189 -10.24 19.78 3.61
N ALA A 190 -10.11 19.59 2.29
CA ALA A 190 -9.16 20.34 1.47
C ALA A 190 -9.49 21.84 1.47
N GLU A 191 -10.77 22.20 1.35
CA GLU A 191 -11.27 23.57 1.44
C GLU A 191 -10.97 24.18 2.82
N ALA A 192 -11.36 23.48 3.88
CA ALA A 192 -11.18 23.95 5.26
C ALA A 192 -9.70 24.19 5.62
N LEU A 193 -8.80 23.35 5.10
CA LEU A 193 -7.38 23.41 5.45
C LEU A 193 -6.54 24.26 4.50
N GLN A 194 -7.18 24.95 3.55
CA GLN A 194 -6.52 25.75 2.51
C GLN A 194 -5.41 24.96 1.80
N GLY A 195 -5.64 23.66 1.65
CA GLY A 195 -4.71 22.77 0.98
C GLY A 195 -3.42 22.42 1.71
N LYS A 196 -3.19 22.64 3.02
CA LYS A 196 -1.93 22.21 3.69
C LYS A 196 -1.63 20.71 3.45
N GLU A 197 -0.54 20.43 2.74
CA GLU A 197 -0.59 19.66 1.49
C GLU A 197 -0.36 18.15 1.59
N GLY A 198 0.74 17.69 2.22
CA GLY A 198 1.24 16.34 1.94
C GLY A 198 0.37 15.16 2.43
N ARG A 199 -0.40 15.32 3.52
CA ARG A 199 -1.23 14.22 4.04
C ARG A 199 -2.48 13.99 3.19
N TYR A 200 -3.08 15.04 2.67
CA TYR A 200 -4.29 14.96 1.87
C TYR A 200 -3.99 14.61 0.42
N ASP A 201 -2.82 15.02 -0.08
CA ASP A 201 -2.32 14.56 -1.38
C ASP A 201 -2.21 13.03 -1.39
N ARG A 202 -1.66 12.42 -0.32
CA ARG A 202 -1.60 10.96 -0.18
C ARG A 202 -2.98 10.31 -0.26
N VAL A 203 -3.97 10.84 0.46
CA VAL A 203 -5.34 10.33 0.49
C VAL A 203 -5.98 10.46 -0.90
N LYS A 204 -5.85 11.63 -1.53
CA LYS A 204 -6.35 11.91 -2.88
C LYS A 204 -5.76 10.95 -3.92
N ILE A 205 -4.44 10.83 -3.96
CA ILE A 205 -3.71 9.91 -4.85
C ILE A 205 -4.21 8.47 -4.66
N SER A 206 -4.38 8.04 -3.41
CA SER A 206 -4.87 6.69 -3.09
C SER A 206 -6.32 6.47 -3.55
N LEU A 207 -7.17 7.49 -3.40
CA LEU A 207 -8.58 7.46 -3.81
C LEU A 207 -8.74 7.41 -5.33
N ASP A 208 -7.97 8.22 -6.05
CA ASP A 208 -7.96 8.25 -7.52
C ASP A 208 -7.42 6.92 -8.07
N ALA A 209 -6.33 6.40 -7.50
CA ALA A 209 -5.80 5.08 -7.85
C ALA A 209 -6.82 3.95 -7.59
N MET A 210 -7.51 3.98 -6.45
CA MET A 210 -8.55 3.02 -6.12
C MET A 210 -9.76 3.12 -7.07
N SER A 211 -10.04 4.30 -7.60
CA SER A 211 -11.13 4.53 -8.57
C SER A 211 -10.72 4.16 -10.02
N GLY A 212 -9.51 3.67 -10.24
CA GLY A 212 -8.97 3.35 -11.57
C GLY A 212 -8.42 4.55 -12.34
N GLN A 213 -8.37 5.75 -11.74
CA GLN A 213 -7.78 6.97 -12.31
C GLN A 213 -6.26 6.98 -12.09
N PHE A 214 -5.61 5.93 -12.58
CA PHE A 214 -4.20 5.66 -12.28
C PHE A 214 -3.26 6.74 -12.82
N ARG A 215 -3.54 7.25 -14.03
CA ARG A 215 -2.75 8.31 -14.67
C ARG A 215 -2.77 9.59 -13.84
N ASP A 216 -3.95 10.01 -13.40
CA ASP A 216 -4.14 11.23 -12.62
C ASP A 216 -3.47 11.12 -11.24
N ALA A 217 -3.57 9.95 -10.61
CA ALA A 217 -2.90 9.66 -9.35
C ALA A 217 -1.37 9.66 -9.49
N THR A 218 -0.84 9.14 -10.60
CA THR A 218 0.61 9.15 -10.91
C THR A 218 1.11 10.57 -11.18
N THR A 219 0.37 11.37 -11.97
CA THR A 219 0.70 12.78 -12.20
C THR A 219 0.67 13.60 -10.91
N SER A 220 -0.33 13.36 -10.06
CA SER A 220 -0.46 14.04 -8.76
C SER A 220 0.70 13.69 -7.82
N LEU A 221 1.12 12.41 -7.77
CA LEU A 221 2.29 12.03 -6.99
C LEU A 221 3.57 12.69 -7.52
N ARG A 222 3.76 12.74 -8.84
CA ARG A 222 4.91 13.42 -9.45
C ARG A 222 4.95 14.90 -9.07
N ALA A 223 3.84 15.61 -9.26
CA ALA A 223 3.74 17.02 -8.92
C ALA A 223 4.01 17.28 -7.42
N TRP A 224 3.55 16.38 -6.54
CA TRP A 224 3.84 16.48 -5.11
C TRP A 224 5.33 16.24 -4.79
N MET A 225 5.95 15.24 -5.43
CA MET A 225 7.39 14.98 -5.28
C MET A 225 8.25 16.15 -5.76
N ASP A 226 7.84 16.83 -6.84
CA ASP A 226 8.55 17.99 -7.38
C ASP A 226 8.39 19.23 -6.47
N ARG A 227 7.25 19.35 -5.79
CA ARG A 227 6.91 20.50 -4.93
C ARG A 227 7.51 20.42 -3.54
N ASP A 228 7.56 19.23 -2.93
CA ASP A 228 7.93 19.05 -1.52
C ASP A 228 8.88 17.86 -1.31
N ALA A 229 10.15 18.18 -1.08
CA ALA A 229 11.21 17.21 -0.76
C ALA A 229 11.54 17.13 0.74
N SER A 230 10.67 17.66 1.61
CA SER A 230 10.90 17.60 3.06
C SER A 230 10.89 16.14 3.57
N PRO A 231 11.65 15.80 4.64
CA PRO A 231 11.70 14.42 5.15
C PRO A 231 10.32 13.83 5.50
N ALA A 232 9.42 14.66 6.03
CA ALA A 232 8.06 14.26 6.37
C ALA A 232 7.21 13.94 5.12
N ALA A 233 7.36 14.73 4.05
CA ALA A 233 6.68 14.49 2.78
C ALA A 233 7.22 13.24 2.08
N VAL A 234 8.54 13.06 2.05
CA VAL A 234 9.20 11.89 1.46
C VAL A 234 8.67 10.58 2.06
N TYR A 235 8.50 10.51 3.39
CA TYR A 235 7.92 9.34 4.03
C TYR A 235 6.49 9.05 3.54
N ALA A 236 5.66 10.08 3.40
CA ALA A 236 4.28 9.95 2.94
C ALA A 236 4.21 9.61 1.44
N GLN A 237 5.10 10.16 0.61
CA GLN A 237 5.26 9.86 -0.81
C GLN A 237 5.66 8.40 -1.03
N ARG A 238 6.59 7.85 -0.23
CA ARG A 238 6.92 6.40 -0.25
C ARG A 238 5.68 5.53 -0.02
N ARG A 239 4.84 5.89 0.96
CA ARG A 239 3.58 5.16 1.24
C ARG A 239 2.59 5.28 0.08
N ALA A 240 2.47 6.45 -0.54
CA ALA A 240 1.63 6.67 -1.72
C ALA A 240 2.10 5.80 -2.90
N LEU A 241 3.41 5.71 -3.13
CA LEU A 241 4.02 4.89 -4.17
C LEU A 241 3.70 3.40 -4.01
N VAL A 242 3.84 2.86 -2.79
CA VAL A 242 3.48 1.46 -2.49
C VAL A 242 1.99 1.22 -2.73
N THR A 243 1.15 2.18 -2.37
CA THR A 243 -0.30 2.10 -2.57
C THR A 243 -0.65 2.09 -4.06
N LEU A 244 -0.07 2.98 -4.85
CA LEU A 244 -0.23 3.03 -6.31
C LEU A 244 0.18 1.70 -6.95
N PHE A 245 1.35 1.17 -6.60
CA PHE A 245 1.82 -0.11 -7.13
C PHE A 245 0.86 -1.26 -6.79
N SER A 246 0.31 -1.27 -5.57
CA SER A 246 -0.69 -2.26 -5.15
C SER A 246 -1.98 -2.17 -5.97
N GLN A 247 -2.45 -0.95 -6.28
CA GLN A 247 -3.62 -0.75 -7.15
C GLN A 247 -3.33 -1.14 -8.60
N ALA A 248 -2.14 -0.82 -9.12
CA ALA A 248 -1.68 -1.26 -10.45
C ALA A 248 -1.76 -2.79 -10.57
N CYS A 249 -1.38 -3.52 -9.52
CA CYS A 249 -1.43 -4.99 -9.50
C CYS A 249 -2.85 -5.58 -9.68
N ARG A 250 -3.92 -4.81 -9.44
CA ARG A 250 -5.33 -5.24 -9.55
C ARG A 250 -5.84 -5.25 -10.99
N ALA A 251 -5.15 -4.59 -11.92
CA ALA A 251 -5.51 -4.64 -13.33
C ALA A 251 -5.27 -6.04 -13.95
N SER A 252 -5.88 -6.32 -15.10
CA SER A 252 -5.73 -7.59 -15.82
C SER A 252 -4.26 -7.90 -16.15
N ARG A 253 -3.90 -9.19 -16.22
CA ARG A 253 -2.51 -9.71 -16.15
C ARG A 253 -1.45 -8.95 -16.97
N SER A 254 -1.70 -8.64 -18.24
CA SER A 254 -0.73 -7.94 -19.10
C SER A 254 -0.86 -6.42 -18.95
N ARG A 255 -2.10 -5.90 -18.95
CA ARG A 255 -2.39 -4.46 -18.83
C ARG A 255 -1.92 -3.81 -17.53
N ARG A 256 -1.63 -4.58 -16.48
CA ARG A 256 -1.06 -4.06 -15.22
C ARG A 256 0.41 -3.67 -15.32
N LEU A 257 1.17 -4.23 -16.28
CA LEU A 257 2.62 -4.04 -16.32
C LEU A 257 2.99 -2.58 -16.58
N GLU A 258 2.27 -1.90 -17.47
CA GLU A 258 2.50 -0.50 -17.80
C GLU A 258 2.28 0.43 -16.58
N PRO A 259 1.12 0.39 -15.88
CA PRO A 259 0.94 1.08 -14.60
C PRO A 259 2.02 0.77 -13.54
N MET A 260 2.42 -0.50 -13.43
CA MET A 260 3.49 -0.90 -12.50
C MET A 260 4.82 -0.23 -12.85
N LEU A 261 5.19 -0.21 -14.13
CA LEU A 261 6.42 0.43 -14.61
C LEU A 261 6.39 1.94 -14.39
N GLN A 262 5.27 2.60 -14.68
CA GLN A 262 5.09 4.04 -14.41
C GLN A 262 5.28 4.39 -12.93
N THR A 263 4.82 3.52 -12.01
CA THR A 263 5.07 3.71 -10.57
C THR A 263 6.54 3.50 -10.21
N LEU A 264 7.19 2.48 -10.79
CA LEU A 264 8.60 2.20 -10.55
C LEU A 264 9.50 3.34 -11.07
N ALA A 265 9.12 3.98 -12.18
CA ALA A 265 9.80 5.16 -12.70
C ALA A 265 9.71 6.38 -11.75
N LEU A 266 8.59 6.55 -11.03
CA LEU A 266 8.57 7.54 -9.94
C LEU A 266 9.48 7.12 -8.78
N GLY A 267 9.50 5.81 -8.49
CA GLY A 267 10.30 5.20 -7.44
C GLY A 267 11.80 5.22 -7.67
N SER A 268 12.29 5.57 -8.86
CA SER A 268 13.72 5.71 -9.14
C SER A 268 14.30 7.03 -8.65
N ASN A 269 13.50 7.96 -8.11
CA ASN A 269 14.02 9.20 -7.56
C ASN A 269 14.88 8.94 -6.31
N PRO A 270 16.19 9.28 -6.28
CA PRO A 270 17.07 9.06 -5.14
C PRO A 270 16.59 9.68 -3.83
N THR A 271 15.95 10.85 -3.90
CA THR A 271 15.48 11.58 -2.71
C THR A 271 14.42 10.78 -1.94
N LEU A 272 13.67 9.92 -2.64
CA LEU A 272 12.75 8.99 -2.01
C LEU A 272 13.46 7.93 -1.19
N TRP A 273 14.78 7.79 -1.20
CA TRP A 273 15.48 6.67 -0.55
C TRP A 273 16.73 7.08 0.21
N GLU A 274 17.12 8.35 0.17
CA GLU A 274 18.15 8.91 1.05
C GLU A 274 17.72 8.78 2.52
N ASP A 275 18.64 8.29 3.33
CA ASP A 275 18.43 8.01 4.75
C ASP A 275 18.80 9.24 5.59
N ARG A 276 18.06 10.34 5.41
CA ARG A 276 18.41 11.63 6.06
C ARG A 276 18.11 11.69 7.57
N GLN A 277 17.43 10.68 8.14
CA GLN A 277 16.96 10.72 9.53
C GLN A 277 17.03 9.39 10.30
N GLY A 278 17.90 8.46 9.91
CA GLY A 278 18.11 7.21 10.68
C GLY A 278 16.93 6.23 10.70
N TYR A 279 15.98 6.38 9.77
CA TYR A 279 14.86 5.45 9.59
C TYR A 279 15.17 4.49 8.43
N VAL A 280 16.09 3.57 8.70
CA VAL A 280 16.54 2.53 7.77
C VAL A 280 15.41 1.54 7.47
N THR A 281 14.55 1.78 6.47
CA THR A 281 13.56 0.75 6.05
C THR A 281 13.09 0.80 4.58
N GLY A 282 13.53 1.76 3.76
CA GLY A 282 12.97 1.99 2.42
C GLY A 282 13.43 1.00 1.34
N ALA A 283 14.74 0.84 1.16
CA ALA A 283 15.32 0.10 0.04
C ALA A 283 14.78 -1.33 -0.18
N PRO A 284 14.53 -2.16 0.86
CA PRO A 284 13.93 -3.48 0.68
C PRO A 284 12.54 -3.44 0.03
N THR A 285 11.77 -2.37 0.25
CA THR A 285 10.42 -2.24 -0.31
C THR A 285 10.49 -2.02 -1.81
N LEU A 286 11.36 -1.14 -2.31
CA LEU A 286 11.51 -0.91 -3.75
C LEU A 286 12.00 -2.15 -4.50
N VAL A 287 13.00 -2.84 -3.94
CA VAL A 287 13.47 -4.12 -4.49
C VAL A 287 12.32 -5.12 -4.59
N ARG A 288 11.45 -5.21 -3.57
CA ARG A 288 10.25 -6.06 -3.61
C ARG A 288 9.26 -5.65 -4.71
N LEU A 289 9.07 -4.35 -4.97
CA LEU A 289 8.23 -3.87 -6.07
C LEU A 289 8.80 -4.31 -7.43
N TRP A 290 10.10 -4.14 -7.64
CA TRP A 290 10.80 -4.65 -8.83
C TRP A 290 10.68 -6.16 -8.97
N THR A 291 10.90 -6.92 -7.89
CA THR A 291 10.70 -8.38 -7.89
C THR A 291 9.28 -8.76 -8.30
N ARG A 292 8.26 -8.02 -7.85
CA ARG A 292 6.85 -8.25 -8.21
C ARG A 292 6.57 -7.91 -9.67
N PHE A 293 7.14 -6.82 -10.20
CA PHE A 293 7.04 -6.47 -11.61
C PHE A 293 7.67 -7.52 -12.52
N ILE A 294 8.92 -7.91 -12.27
CA ILE A 294 9.59 -8.96 -13.05
C ILE A 294 8.82 -10.29 -12.94
N GLY A 295 8.36 -10.66 -11.75
CA GLY A 295 7.53 -11.86 -11.58
C GLY A 295 6.23 -11.81 -12.40
N ALA A 296 5.54 -10.66 -12.40
CA ALA A 296 4.33 -10.46 -13.18
C ALA A 296 4.59 -10.54 -14.70
N TRP A 297 5.68 -9.95 -15.17
CA TRP A 297 6.10 -9.98 -16.57
C TRP A 297 6.42 -11.41 -17.02
N VAL A 298 7.23 -12.15 -16.26
CA VAL A 298 7.58 -13.55 -16.56
C VAL A 298 6.33 -14.44 -16.62
N HIS A 299 5.37 -14.24 -15.71
CA HIS A 299 4.08 -14.93 -15.79
C HIS A 299 3.30 -14.58 -17.07
N GLY A 300 3.42 -13.35 -17.56
CA GLY A 300 2.80 -12.88 -18.80
C GLY A 300 3.38 -13.55 -20.04
N VAL A 301 4.71 -13.68 -20.11
CA VAL A 301 5.42 -14.08 -21.34
C VAL A 301 5.88 -15.55 -21.36
N ALA A 302 6.13 -16.18 -20.22
CA ALA A 302 6.76 -17.51 -20.15
C ALA A 302 5.85 -18.63 -19.64
N VAL A 303 4.88 -18.34 -18.76
CA VAL A 303 4.13 -19.37 -18.01
C VAL A 303 2.89 -19.85 -18.77
N ARG A 304 2.72 -21.19 -18.91
CA ARG A 304 1.52 -21.87 -19.45
C ARG A 304 1.12 -21.46 -20.87
N ARG A 305 2.10 -21.30 -21.77
CA ARG A 305 1.86 -21.04 -23.19
C ARG A 305 2.62 -22.04 -24.08
N GLY A 306 1.99 -22.47 -25.18
CA GLY A 306 2.70 -23.19 -26.25
C GLY A 306 3.74 -22.29 -26.93
N LYS A 307 4.68 -22.86 -27.70
CA LYS A 307 5.81 -22.14 -28.34
C LYS A 307 5.35 -20.89 -29.11
N ARG A 308 4.35 -21.03 -29.99
CA ARG A 308 3.77 -19.89 -30.76
C ARG A 308 3.18 -18.80 -29.85
N ALA A 309 2.45 -19.18 -28.81
CA ALA A 309 1.82 -18.25 -27.88
C ALA A 309 2.84 -17.51 -26.98
N ARG A 310 4.01 -18.10 -26.71
CA ARG A 310 5.14 -17.42 -26.05
C ARG A 310 5.77 -16.39 -26.98
N MET A 311 6.09 -16.77 -28.22
CA MET A 311 6.65 -15.83 -29.20
C MET A 311 5.72 -14.63 -29.41
N ALA A 312 4.42 -14.86 -29.62
CA ALA A 312 3.44 -13.79 -29.72
C ALA A 312 3.41 -12.89 -28.46
N ALA A 313 3.54 -13.48 -27.26
CA ALA A 313 3.60 -12.71 -26.00
C ALA A 313 4.85 -11.84 -25.88
N MET A 314 5.97 -12.26 -26.47
CA MET A 314 7.22 -11.49 -26.45
C MET A 314 7.18 -10.30 -27.40
N HIS A 315 6.46 -10.41 -28.52
CA HIS A 315 6.24 -9.31 -29.47
C HIS A 315 5.13 -8.34 -29.08
N ASP A 316 4.24 -8.76 -28.18
CA ASP A 316 3.19 -7.91 -27.62
C ASP A 316 3.80 -6.65 -26.94
N PRO A 317 3.10 -5.50 -26.91
CA PRO A 317 3.58 -4.30 -26.20
C PRO A 317 4.01 -4.55 -24.75
N TYR A 318 3.40 -5.54 -24.08
CA TYR A 318 3.71 -5.95 -22.71
C TYR A 318 4.79 -7.04 -22.61
N GLY A 319 5.41 -7.41 -23.73
CA GLY A 319 6.49 -8.40 -23.89
C GLY A 319 7.88 -7.79 -23.78
N TRP A 320 8.71 -7.87 -24.83
CA TRP A 320 10.02 -7.20 -24.86
C TRP A 320 9.95 -5.67 -24.75
N PRO A 321 9.03 -4.94 -25.44
CA PRO A 321 9.04 -3.48 -25.44
C PRO A 321 8.94 -2.84 -24.05
N ILE A 322 8.13 -3.41 -23.15
CA ILE A 322 8.05 -2.92 -21.77
C ILE A 322 9.29 -3.27 -20.94
N MET A 323 9.94 -4.40 -21.23
CA MET A 323 11.19 -4.78 -20.56
C MET A 323 12.36 -3.91 -21.04
N GLU A 324 12.40 -3.56 -22.33
CA GLU A 324 13.36 -2.64 -22.92
C GLU A 324 13.30 -1.25 -22.26
N GLN A 325 12.10 -0.78 -21.89
CA GLN A 325 11.91 0.44 -21.10
C GLN A 325 12.28 0.25 -19.62
N ALA A 326 12.07 -0.95 -19.06
CA ALA A 326 12.30 -1.23 -17.65
C ALA A 326 13.78 -1.41 -17.29
N LEU A 327 14.60 -1.96 -18.20
CA LEU A 327 16.02 -2.24 -17.94
C LEU A 327 16.85 -0.98 -17.64
N PRO A 328 16.77 0.12 -18.40
CA PRO A 328 17.47 1.36 -18.06
C PRO A 328 17.05 1.92 -16.70
N LEU A 329 15.73 1.90 -16.40
CA LEU A 329 15.21 2.34 -15.12
C LEU A 329 15.75 1.49 -13.97
N LEU A 330 15.77 0.16 -14.13
CA LEU A 330 16.30 -0.77 -13.16
C LEU A 330 17.80 -0.55 -12.93
N GLN A 331 18.57 -0.33 -13.99
CA GLN A 331 20.01 -0.02 -13.91
C GLN A 331 20.26 1.26 -13.12
N VAL A 332 19.57 2.36 -13.46
CA VAL A 332 19.69 3.66 -12.77
C VAL A 332 19.27 3.54 -11.31
N THR A 333 18.17 2.83 -11.05
CA THR A 333 17.67 2.63 -9.68
C THR A 333 18.66 1.82 -8.84
N ALA A 334 19.25 0.76 -9.43
CA ALA A 334 20.18 -0.12 -8.73
C ALA A 334 21.51 0.56 -8.40
N SER A 335 21.99 1.49 -9.24
CA SER A 335 23.20 2.25 -8.96
C SER A 335 23.00 3.31 -7.87
N GLN A 336 21.78 3.83 -7.73
CA GLN A 336 21.45 4.91 -6.79
C GLN A 336 20.98 4.42 -5.42
N ILE A 337 20.40 3.21 -5.35
CA ILE A 337 19.74 2.71 -4.14
C ILE A 337 20.45 1.44 -3.65
N PRO A 338 21.15 1.51 -2.49
CA PRO A 338 21.82 0.36 -1.94
C PRO A 338 20.80 -0.68 -1.46
N GLY A 339 20.91 -1.92 -1.93
CA GLY A 339 20.01 -2.99 -1.53
C GLY A 339 20.38 -4.36 -2.11
N PRO A 340 19.84 -5.46 -1.54
CA PRO A 340 20.05 -6.79 -2.08
C PRO A 340 19.18 -6.96 -3.33
N TRP A 341 19.69 -6.61 -4.51
CA TRP A 341 18.97 -6.70 -5.78
C TRP A 341 18.83 -8.13 -6.30
N THR A 342 19.56 -9.09 -5.71
CA THR A 342 19.49 -10.52 -5.99
C THR A 342 18.07 -11.06 -6.20
N PRO A 343 17.08 -10.82 -5.31
CA PRO A 343 15.75 -11.41 -5.42
C PRO A 343 14.97 -11.00 -6.67
N VAL A 344 15.37 -9.94 -7.39
CA VAL A 344 14.75 -9.53 -8.65
C VAL A 344 14.98 -10.55 -9.76
N TRP A 345 16.17 -11.15 -9.84
CA TRP A 345 16.54 -12.12 -10.88
C TRP A 345 16.81 -13.52 -10.37
N ASP A 346 16.73 -13.77 -9.06
CA ASP A 346 17.03 -15.06 -8.42
C ASP A 346 15.99 -16.16 -8.69
N HIS A 347 15.74 -16.44 -9.96
CA HIS A 347 14.91 -17.55 -10.43
C HIS A 347 15.27 -17.88 -11.90
N PRO A 348 15.57 -19.14 -12.25
CA PRO A 348 16.06 -19.50 -13.58
C PRO A 348 15.05 -19.22 -14.70
N GLU A 349 13.74 -19.31 -14.45
CA GLU A 349 12.72 -18.92 -15.44
C GLU A 349 12.75 -17.43 -15.78
N ARG A 350 13.14 -16.55 -14.84
CA ARG A 350 13.22 -15.11 -15.14
C ARG A 350 14.36 -14.81 -16.10
N CYS A 351 15.51 -15.44 -15.86
CA CYS A 351 16.68 -15.38 -16.74
C CYS A 351 16.36 -15.95 -18.13
N ARG A 352 15.71 -17.12 -18.19
CA ARG A 352 15.29 -17.75 -19.46
C ARG A 352 14.28 -16.90 -20.23
N ALA A 353 13.28 -16.32 -19.54
CA ALA A 353 12.29 -15.45 -20.16
C ALA A 353 12.94 -14.18 -20.74
N LEU A 354 13.90 -13.57 -20.03
CA LEU A 354 14.63 -12.39 -20.48
C LEU A 354 15.41 -12.67 -21.76
N VAL A 355 16.23 -13.72 -21.78
CA VAL A 355 17.01 -14.10 -22.97
C VAL A 355 16.09 -14.49 -24.13
N ALA A 356 15.00 -15.22 -23.86
CA ALA A 356 14.02 -15.55 -24.89
C ALA A 356 13.37 -14.29 -25.49
N ALA A 357 13.04 -13.29 -24.68
CA ALA A 357 12.45 -12.02 -25.13
C ALA A 357 13.41 -11.25 -26.06
N ILE A 358 14.68 -11.15 -25.66
CA ILE A 358 15.74 -10.50 -26.45
C ILE A 358 15.86 -11.17 -27.83
N ARG A 359 15.90 -12.51 -27.85
CA ARG A 359 16.04 -13.31 -29.08
C ARG A 359 14.82 -13.30 -29.97
N SER A 360 13.64 -13.21 -29.38
CA SER A 360 12.39 -13.16 -30.14
C SER A 360 12.14 -11.79 -30.75
N SER A 361 12.86 -10.74 -30.37
CA SER A 361 12.64 -9.42 -30.93
C SER A 361 13.07 -9.36 -32.41
N PRO A 362 12.50 -8.45 -33.24
CA PRO A 362 12.75 -8.41 -34.68
C PRO A 362 14.25 -8.40 -35.00
N PRO A 363 14.70 -9.14 -36.03
CA PRO A 363 16.10 -9.27 -36.37
C PRO A 363 16.64 -7.92 -36.86
N SER A 364 17.54 -7.35 -36.09
CA SER A 364 18.51 -6.35 -36.53
C SER A 364 19.79 -6.52 -35.71
N ASP A 365 20.86 -5.82 -36.07
CA ASP A 365 22.17 -5.77 -35.37
C ASP A 365 22.08 -5.41 -33.86
N THR A 366 20.88 -5.17 -33.36
CA THR A 366 20.54 -4.81 -31.99
C THR A 366 20.51 -5.99 -31.01
N THR A 367 20.49 -7.26 -31.44
CA THR A 367 20.43 -8.39 -30.48
C THR A 367 21.66 -8.43 -29.56
N SER A 368 22.86 -8.27 -30.12
CA SER A 368 24.10 -8.17 -29.35
C SER A 368 24.13 -6.93 -28.46
N GLN A 369 23.58 -5.81 -28.93
CA GLN A 369 23.45 -4.58 -28.12
C GLN A 369 22.48 -4.77 -26.94
N ARG A 370 21.37 -5.47 -27.14
CA ARG A 370 20.39 -5.78 -26.09
C ARG A 370 20.93 -6.75 -25.04
N VAL A 371 21.71 -7.75 -25.46
CA VAL A 371 22.43 -8.64 -24.54
C VAL A 371 23.44 -7.83 -23.71
N LYS A 372 24.24 -6.98 -24.35
CA LYS A 372 25.18 -6.10 -23.65
C LYS A 372 24.47 -5.18 -22.65
N HIS A 373 23.34 -4.60 -23.03
CA HIS A 373 22.55 -3.75 -22.13
C HIS A 373 22.00 -4.52 -20.91
N MET A 374 21.50 -5.75 -21.14
CA MET A 374 21.11 -6.65 -20.06
C MET A 374 22.28 -6.94 -19.12
N GLU A 375 23.47 -7.26 -19.64
CA GLU A 375 24.67 -7.53 -18.84
C GLU A 375 25.05 -6.33 -17.98
N THR A 376 25.09 -5.13 -18.55
CA THR A 376 25.34 -3.88 -17.81
C THR A 376 24.32 -3.67 -16.69
N CYS A 377 23.03 -3.98 -16.92
CA CYS A 377 22.02 -3.89 -15.88
C CYS A 377 22.29 -4.87 -14.71
N LEU A 378 22.73 -6.10 -15.02
CA LEU A 378 23.01 -7.12 -14.00
C LEU A 378 24.28 -6.79 -13.19
N GLU A 379 25.29 -6.22 -13.84
CA GLU A 379 26.50 -5.71 -13.20
C GLU A 379 26.15 -4.57 -12.24
N ALA A 380 25.33 -3.60 -12.66
CA ALA A 380 24.87 -2.51 -11.80
C ALA A 380 24.12 -3.02 -10.55
N MET A 381 23.35 -4.10 -10.71
CA MET A 381 22.63 -4.77 -9.62
C MET A 381 23.52 -5.65 -8.73
N ARG A 382 24.78 -5.89 -9.12
CA ARG A 382 25.72 -6.78 -8.41
C ARG A 382 25.12 -8.17 -8.13
N VAL A 383 24.45 -8.75 -9.14
CA VAL A 383 23.81 -10.06 -8.98
C VAL A 383 24.84 -11.17 -8.72
N PRO A 384 24.50 -12.24 -7.97
CA PRO A 384 25.41 -13.34 -7.73
C PRO A 384 25.80 -14.09 -9.02
N PRO A 385 26.99 -14.72 -9.08
CA PRO A 385 27.50 -15.45 -10.27
C PRO A 385 26.56 -16.53 -10.82
N ARG A 386 25.66 -17.08 -9.99
CA ARG A 386 24.66 -18.06 -10.44
C ARG A 386 23.67 -17.49 -11.47
N ILE A 387 23.32 -16.20 -11.36
CA ILE A 387 22.40 -15.54 -12.29
C ILE A 387 23.07 -15.38 -13.66
N HIS A 388 24.34 -14.94 -13.68
CA HIS A 388 25.16 -14.91 -14.90
C HIS A 388 25.21 -16.28 -15.59
N ARG A 389 25.45 -17.36 -14.83
CA ARG A 389 25.46 -18.73 -15.37
C ARG A 389 24.11 -19.15 -15.97
N TRP A 390 22.98 -18.78 -15.36
CA TRP A 390 21.66 -19.10 -15.91
C TRP A 390 21.36 -18.35 -17.21
N ILE A 391 21.81 -17.11 -17.31
CA ILE A 391 21.68 -16.29 -18.51
C ILE A 391 22.56 -16.83 -19.62
N GLN A 392 23.84 -17.10 -19.34
CA GLN A 392 24.77 -17.67 -20.31
C GLN A 392 24.24 -18.99 -20.87
N ARG A 393 23.77 -19.91 -20.01
CA ARG A 393 23.14 -21.15 -20.45
C ARG A 393 21.91 -20.92 -21.33
N ALA A 394 21.12 -19.88 -21.06
CA ALA A 394 19.96 -19.54 -21.87
C ALA A 394 20.35 -18.93 -23.24
N ILE A 395 21.49 -18.24 -23.31
CA ILE A 395 22.10 -17.76 -24.56
C ILE A 395 22.67 -18.95 -25.33
N ASP A 396 23.38 -19.88 -24.68
CA ASP A 396 24.01 -21.00 -25.37
C ASP A 396 23.01 -22.04 -25.88
N MET A 397 21.81 -22.11 -25.28
CA MET A 397 20.76 -23.01 -25.74
C MET A 397 20.31 -22.64 -27.16
N PRO A 398 20.41 -23.54 -28.15
CA PRO A 398 19.86 -23.29 -29.48
C PRO A 398 18.33 -23.18 -29.38
N VAL A 399 17.73 -22.33 -30.22
CA VAL A 399 16.28 -22.30 -30.41
C VAL A 399 15.89 -23.64 -31.03
N THR A 400 15.63 -24.66 -30.22
CA THR A 400 15.29 -25.99 -30.72
C THR A 400 14.04 -25.88 -31.59
N THR A 401 14.25 -26.07 -32.88
CA THR A 401 13.31 -26.58 -33.86
C THR A 401 12.94 -28.00 -33.47
N THR A 402 12.26 -28.17 -32.34
CA THR A 402 11.47 -29.38 -32.13
C THR A 402 10.20 -29.22 -32.95
N THR A 403 10.31 -29.63 -34.21
CA THR A 403 9.19 -30.23 -34.94
C THR A 403 8.55 -31.26 -34.00
N PRO A 404 7.23 -31.24 -33.77
CA PRO A 404 6.61 -32.33 -33.04
C PRO A 404 6.93 -33.65 -33.77
N PRO A 405 7.23 -34.75 -33.06
CA PRO A 405 7.32 -36.03 -33.74
C PRO A 405 5.96 -36.29 -34.39
N THR A 406 5.97 -36.49 -35.70
CA THR A 406 4.85 -37.11 -36.39
C THR A 406 4.76 -38.55 -35.91
N ARG A 407 3.60 -38.85 -35.33
CA ARG A 407 3.08 -40.13 -34.79
C ARG A 407 3.42 -40.42 -33.34
#